data_AF-A0A3N5V5H4-F1
#
_entry.id   AF-A0A3N5V5H4-F1
#
_cell.length_a   1.000
_cell.length_b   1.000
_cell.length_c   1.000
_cell.angle_alpha   90.00
_cell.angle_beta   90.00
_cell.angle_gamma   90.00
#
_symmetry.space_group_name_H-M   'P 1'
#
loop_
_entity.id
_entity.type
_entity.pdbx_description
1 polymer ?
#
loop_
_entity_poly.entity_id
_entity_poly.type
_entity_poly.pdbx_seq_one_letter_code
_entity_poly.pdbx_strand_id
1 'polypeptide(L)'
;MKTFLRPSLIQIILTFALFALSSYLWRSYVISTISDTFPWGFPLQFYLAWGPCPPGEVCSESNVFYLIIDIVCWYIVSACLIPAFGRKPDNRQGA
;
A
#
# COMPACT_ATOMS: atom_id res chain seq x y z
N MET A 1 -17.80 15.84 -5.49
CA MET A 1 -17.70 14.86 -4.38
C MET A 1 -18.42 13.54 -4.63
N LYS A 2 -19.38 13.41 -5.58
CA LYS A 2 -20.07 12.13 -5.86
C LYS A 2 -19.21 11.04 -6.52
N THR A 3 -18.03 11.37 -7.03
CA THR A 3 -17.14 10.44 -7.73
C THR A 3 -16.22 9.63 -6.80
N PHE A 4 -16.16 9.95 -5.50
CA PHE A 4 -15.21 9.33 -4.56
C PHE A 4 -15.65 7.92 -4.10
N LEU A 5 -16.97 7.66 -4.07
CA LEU A 5 -17.56 6.40 -3.61
C LEU A 5 -17.82 5.39 -4.74
N ARG A 6 -17.60 5.77 -6.01
CA ARG A 6 -17.80 4.85 -7.13
C ARG A 6 -16.47 4.15 -7.44
N PRO A 7 -16.28 2.87 -7.06
CA PRO A 7 -15.05 2.18 -7.35
C PRO A 7 -14.87 2.10 -8.87
N SER A 8 -13.79 2.68 -9.37
CA SER A 8 -13.37 2.49 -10.76
C SER A 8 -12.34 1.38 -10.85
N LEU A 9 -12.32 0.63 -11.95
CA LEU A 9 -11.33 -0.42 -12.16
C LEU A 9 -9.90 0.14 -12.07
N ILE A 10 -9.67 1.35 -12.59
CA ILE A 10 -8.38 2.05 -12.54
C ILE A 10 -7.97 2.31 -11.08
N GLN A 11 -8.90 2.76 -10.24
CA GLN A 11 -8.62 3.01 -8.82
C GLN A 11 -8.28 1.73 -8.07
N ILE A 12 -8.98 0.63 -8.34
CA ILE A 12 -8.71 -0.66 -7.72
C ILE A 12 -7.30 -1.13 -8.12
N ILE A 13 -6.98 -1.12 -9.41
CA ILE A 13 -5.66 -1.51 -9.92
C ILE A 13 -4.57 -0.65 -9.30
N LEU A 14 -4.76 0.68 -9.28
CA LEU A 14 -3.80 1.61 -8.70
C LEU A 14 -3.61 1.37 -7.18
N THR A 15 -4.68 1.07 -6.46
CA THR A 15 -4.63 0.75 -5.02
C THR A 15 -3.73 -0.45 -4.76
N PHE A 16 -3.96 -1.57 -5.47
CA PHE A 16 -3.15 -2.78 -5.30
C PHE A 16 -1.71 -2.58 -5.76
N ALA A 17 -1.48 -1.84 -6.84
CA ALA A 17 -0.14 -1.52 -7.30
C ALA A 17 0.65 -0.70 -6.27
N LEU A 18 0.03 0.34 -5.70
CA LEU A 18 0.65 1.18 -4.68
C LEU A 18 0.90 0.41 -3.37
N PHE A 19 -0.06 -0.40 -2.94
CA PHE A 19 0.10 -1.27 -1.77
C PHE A 19 1.24 -2.28 -1.96
N ALA A 20 1.29 -2.99 -3.09
CA ALA A 20 2.35 -3.96 -3.36
C ALA A 20 3.74 -3.29 -3.44
N LEU A 21 3.83 -2.15 -4.16
CA LEU A 21 5.08 -1.41 -4.30
C LEU A 21 5.58 -0.87 -2.96
N SER A 22 4.70 -0.23 -2.18
CA SER A 22 5.06 0.31 -0.87
C SER A 22 5.45 -0.79 0.12
N SER A 23 4.70 -1.89 0.16
CA SER A 23 5.06 -3.05 0.98
C SER A 23 6.40 -3.64 0.59
N TYR A 24 6.71 -3.72 -0.72
CA TYR A 24 7.98 -4.24 -1.20
C TYR A 24 9.16 -3.32 -0.85
N LEU A 25 8.99 -2.01 -1.04
CA LEU A 25 10.00 -1.01 -0.68
C LEU A 25 10.26 -1.01 0.82
N TRP A 26 9.20 -1.09 1.64
CA TRP A 26 9.31 -1.18 3.09
C TRP A 26 10.06 -2.44 3.53
N ARG A 27 9.68 -3.60 2.98
CA ARG A 27 10.39 -4.86 3.22
C ARG A 27 11.87 -4.76 2.85
N SER A 28 12.18 -4.20 1.68
CA SER A 28 13.57 -4.04 1.21
C SER A 28 14.38 -3.14 2.14
N TYR A 29 13.78 -2.03 2.58
CA TYR A 29 14.39 -1.13 3.54
C TYR A 29 14.66 -1.83 4.88
N VAL A 30 13.67 -2.54 5.43
CA VAL A 30 13.82 -3.26 6.70
C VAL A 30 14.87 -4.35 6.59
N ILE A 31 14.86 -5.19 5.55
CA ILE A 31 15.89 -6.23 5.38
C ILE A 31 17.29 -5.63 5.27
N SER A 32 17.44 -4.45 4.66
CA SER A 32 18.74 -3.77 4.54
C SER A 32 19.24 -3.18 5.86
N THR A 33 18.37 -2.94 6.83
CA THR A 33 18.71 -2.34 8.14
C THR A 33 18.65 -3.32 9.30
N ILE A 34 17.76 -4.31 9.24
CA ILE A 34 17.47 -5.30 10.27
C ILE A 34 17.40 -6.67 9.58
N SER A 35 18.44 -7.49 9.76
CA SER A 35 18.63 -8.74 9.03
C SER A 35 17.61 -9.83 9.34
N ASP A 36 17.04 -9.83 10.54
CA ASP A 36 16.25 -10.96 11.06
C ASP A 36 14.74 -10.74 11.02
N THR A 37 14.27 -9.68 10.37
CA THR A 37 12.83 -9.40 10.25
C THR A 37 12.42 -9.14 8.80
N PHE A 38 11.27 -9.70 8.43
CA PHE A 38 10.78 -9.75 7.07
C PHE A 38 9.31 -9.29 7.01
N PRO A 39 9.03 -8.00 7.23
CA PRO A 39 7.65 -7.49 7.24
C PRO A 39 7.03 -7.47 5.84
N TRP A 40 5.71 -7.54 5.81
CA TRP A 40 4.82 -7.24 4.70
C TRP A 40 3.69 -6.33 5.18
N GLY A 41 3.31 -5.39 4.34
CA GLY A 41 2.38 -4.31 4.67
C GLY A 41 3.07 -2.98 4.86
N PHE A 42 2.34 -1.93 4.50
CA PHE A 42 2.70 -0.53 4.72
C PHE A 42 1.42 0.31 4.49
N PRO A 43 1.06 1.25 5.38
CA PRO A 43 1.80 1.70 6.57
C PRO A 43 1.77 0.75 7.77
N LEU A 44 0.80 -0.16 7.87
CA LEU A 44 0.72 -1.14 8.95
C LEU A 44 1.30 -2.49 8.50
N GLN A 45 1.93 -3.20 9.42
CA GLN A 45 2.58 -4.49 9.12
C GLN A 45 1.55 -5.60 9.30
N PHE A 46 0.86 -6.03 8.24
CA PHE A 46 -0.15 -7.09 8.38
C PHE A 46 0.46 -8.48 8.54
N TYR A 47 1.72 -8.65 8.15
CA TYR A 47 2.44 -9.90 8.32
C TYR A 47 3.90 -9.61 8.66
N LEU A 48 4.41 -10.24 9.70
CA LEU A 48 5.79 -10.14 10.11
C LEU A 48 6.33 -11.56 10.27
N ALA A 49 7.38 -11.91 9.52
CA ALA A 49 8.17 -13.10 9.79
C ALA A 49 9.53 -12.68 10.37
N TRP A 50 10.08 -13.47 11.27
CA TRP A 50 11.39 -13.20 11.87
C TRP A 50 12.18 -14.49 12.12
N GLY A 51 13.47 -14.34 12.39
CA GLY A 51 14.36 -15.43 12.79
C GLY A 51 15.24 -15.05 13.98
N PRO A 52 15.98 -16.02 14.56
CA PRO A 52 15.98 -17.46 14.26
C PRO A 52 14.79 -18.19 14.89
N CYS A 53 14.34 -19.27 14.24
CA CYS A 53 13.22 -20.10 14.68
C CYS A 53 13.65 -21.55 14.93
N PRO A 54 12.87 -22.34 15.69
CA PRO A 54 13.11 -23.76 15.84
C PRO A 54 13.19 -24.48 14.47
N PRO A 55 14.01 -25.53 14.34
CA PRO A 55 14.12 -26.27 13.09
C PRO A 55 12.77 -26.87 12.70
N GLY A 56 12.28 -26.53 11.51
CA GLY A 56 10.98 -26.96 11.00
C GLY A 56 9.83 -25.97 11.22
N GLU A 57 10.07 -24.84 11.87
CA GLU A 57 9.06 -23.80 12.13
C GLU A 57 9.43 -22.46 11.50
N VAL A 58 8.41 -21.66 11.18
CA VAL A 58 8.55 -20.27 10.74
C VAL A 58 7.91 -19.39 11.81
N CYS A 59 8.69 -18.52 12.45
CA CYS A 59 8.15 -17.54 13.39
C CYS A 59 7.49 -16.44 12.57
N SER A 60 6.18 -16.33 12.71
CA SER A 60 5.40 -15.31 12.03
C SER A 60 4.22 -14.87 12.85
N GLU A 61 3.88 -13.60 12.71
CA GLU A 61 2.65 -13.01 13.21
C GLU A 61 1.89 -12.42 12.03
N SER A 62 0.57 -12.57 12.04
CA SER A 62 -0.31 -12.00 11.01
C SER A 62 -1.50 -11.32 11.64
N ASN A 63 -1.82 -10.12 11.18
CA ASN A 63 -2.98 -9.36 11.61
C ASN A 63 -3.81 -8.92 10.39
N VAL A 64 -4.91 -9.65 10.15
CA VAL A 64 -5.83 -9.37 9.03
C VAL A 64 -6.49 -8.00 9.15
N PHE A 65 -6.67 -7.48 10.36
CA PHE A 65 -7.24 -6.15 10.56
C PHE A 65 -6.34 -5.06 9.99
N TYR A 66 -5.02 -5.20 10.14
CA TYR A 66 -4.05 -4.28 9.55
C TYR A 66 -4.04 -4.36 8.03
N LEU A 67 -4.21 -5.55 7.44
CA LEU A 67 -4.37 -5.69 5.99
C LEU A 67 -5.56 -4.89 5.46
N ILE A 68 -6.70 -4.96 6.15
CA ILE A 68 -7.91 -4.23 5.75
C ILE A 68 -7.66 -2.71 5.83
N ILE A 69 -7.05 -2.23 6.92
CA ILE A 69 -6.75 -0.80 7.08
C ILE A 69 -5.81 -0.33 5.97
N ASP A 70 -4.73 -1.06 5.68
CA ASP A 70 -3.78 -0.69 4.64
C ASP A 70 -4.46 -0.58 3.26
N ILE A 71 -5.30 -1.55 2.91
CA ILE A 71 -6.07 -1.52 1.65
C ILE A 71 -6.95 -0.26 1.60
N VAL A 72 -7.63 0.06 2.70
CA VAL A 72 -8.47 1.27 2.79
C VAL A 72 -7.63 2.54 2.67
N CYS A 73 -6.47 2.62 3.35
CA CYS A 73 -5.54 3.74 3.24
C CYS A 73 -5.10 3.94 1.79
N TRP A 74 -4.66 2.89 1.11
CA TRP A 74 -4.25 2.98 -0.30
C TRP A 74 -5.39 3.28 -1.24
N TYR A 75 -6.61 2.83 -0.94
CA TYR A 75 -7.81 3.18 -1.71
C TYR A 75 -8.14 4.68 -1.61
N ILE A 76 -7.97 5.28 -0.44
CA ILE A 76 -8.13 6.73 -0.23
C ILE A 76 -7.04 7.49 -0.99
N VAL A 77 -5.78 7.04 -0.90
CA VAL A 77 -4.66 7.66 -1.62
C VAL A 77 -4.88 7.59 -3.14
N SER A 78 -5.27 6.43 -3.67
CA SER A 78 -5.54 6.27 -5.10
C SER A 78 -6.73 7.14 -5.57
N ALA A 79 -7.77 7.28 -4.74
CA ALA A 79 -8.90 8.18 -4.99
C ALA A 79 -8.46 9.65 -5.11
N CYS A 80 -7.45 10.07 -4.33
CA CYS A 80 -6.89 11.42 -4.39
C CYS A 80 -5.97 11.63 -5.59
N LEU A 81 -5.20 10.61 -5.99
CA LEU A 81 -4.24 10.70 -7.09
C LEU A 81 -4.90 10.79 -8.46
N ILE A 82 -5.93 9.99 -8.74
CA ILE A 82 -6.62 9.96 -10.05
C ILE A 82 -7.07 11.35 -10.53
N PRO A 83 -7.82 12.15 -9.73
CA PRO A 83 -8.23 13.49 -10.15
C PRO A 83 -7.07 14.49 -10.17
N ALA A 84 -5.99 14.28 -9.42
CA ALA A 84 -4.81 15.13 -9.47
C ALA A 84 -4.08 15.01 -10.83
N PHE A 85 -3.97 13.80 -11.39
CA PHE A 85 -3.39 13.57 -12.71
C PHE A 85 -4.38 13.85 -13.87
N GLY A 86 -5.69 13.83 -13.61
CA GLY A 86 -6.74 14.09 -14.61
C GLY A 86 -7.03 15.57 -14.88
N ARG A 87 -6.48 16.50 -14.09
CA ARG A 87 -6.57 17.93 -14.39
C ARG A 87 -5.59 18.28 -15.51
N LYS A 88 -6.07 18.23 -16.76
CA LYS A 88 -5.49 19.08 -17.82
C LYS A 88 -5.46 20.51 -17.28
N PRO A 89 -4.34 21.26 -17.36
CA PRO A 89 -4.41 22.70 -17.17
C PRO A 89 -5.41 23.22 -18.20
N ASP A 90 -6.51 23.81 -17.73
CA ASP A 90 -7.44 24.50 -18.59
C ASP A 90 -6.74 25.74 -19.11
N ASN A 91 -6.14 25.62 -20.30
CA ASN A 91 -5.45 26.68 -21.02
C ASN A 91 -6.48 27.62 -21.67
N ARG A 92 -7.41 28.13 -20.83
CA ARG A 92 -8.40 29.16 -21.15
C ARG A 92 -8.39 30.24 -20.06
N GLN A 93 -7.30 30.97 -20.00
CA GLN A 93 -7.33 32.40 -19.64
C GLN A 93 -6.82 33.09 -20.92
N GLY A 94 -7.73 33.46 -21.82
CA GLY A 94 -8.09 34.87 -22.07
C GLY A 94 -6.97 35.55 -22.88
N ALA A 95 -7.03 35.63 -24.21
CA ALA A 95 -7.94 36.47 -25.01
C ALA A 95 -7.99 37.91 -24.48
#